data_AF-A0A9W7CD20-F1
#
_entry.id   AF-A0A9W7CD20-F1
#
_cell.length_a   1.000
_cell.length_b   1.000
_cell.length_c   1.000
_cell.angle_alpha   90.00
_cell.angle_beta   90.00
_cell.angle_gamma   90.00
#
_symmetry.space_group_name_H-M   'P 1'
#
loop_
_entity.id
_entity.type
_entity.pdbx_description
1 polymer ?
#
loop_
_entity_poly.entity_id
_entity_poly.type
_entity_poly.pdbx_seq_one_letter_code
_entity_poly.pdbx_strand_id
1 'polypeptide(L)'
;MPPTVIAFVGIPASGKSTAATNLFSSSIPSSSSSSPSYISFDAIEASLNKTRSPETWKEARNLTLRTITETLTNQPTLKYLIVDDTSHLRSMRKNLVNAVKKSGVSCRLLWCYVSTGLSVALDRDGKRKEGESVGEETIVKIFEGMQEPGSTGRDGVPTFERNNVLKISGEDAIDGSGIFKKIEEITTFTVEPEDDSEVDDSDSDDLPPLPFNPDPVLRTLVSACVAILKTYAKKANSTRKMLLKGGSDVLTSEQSTIEAFSAQMPEIEFDELLKNYEISKWGGISDKTNTLADGKKVFTDKELDTVVSSLKQAGGNTFDYKALTDLIKRAGHLSHKDWARTEAFGDELKVILGTPASPVFKATFERVLKDGGWDRAVSAKPTQQKPWIVLVTGLNGIRKSTSLYQPWWQDCLQSSLGATYSGPKESLPSGFNSFFRQLDYMICTLASLDFKQMYEINDVMTYSKRKASLFKRYRMLSEMLGVLLLKDGKENAINLMLETSGRDVAMYEYIDFIFDDSKYNKLCLNFKINDIKYAEASVDIRMEEEMKRGKICGESVKEVSYVNLGGPYGSEVLEGVKRDSERVWDEVSAAGREGWLFAEINVEGKEDGWTAGAGGKEFNFVR
;
A
#
# COMPACT_ATOMS: atom_id res chain seq x y z
N MET A 1 -31.32 15.89 -16.14
CA MET A 1 -31.27 14.40 -16.04
C MET A 1 -29.85 14.00 -15.75
N PRO A 2 -29.61 12.95 -14.95
CA PRO A 2 -28.27 12.42 -14.77
C PRO A 2 -27.68 11.95 -16.12
N PRO A 3 -26.37 12.11 -16.35
CA PRO A 3 -25.69 11.59 -17.52
C PRO A 3 -25.90 10.07 -17.63
N THR A 4 -26.04 9.57 -18.86
CA THR A 4 -26.06 8.13 -19.13
C THR A 4 -24.73 7.70 -19.69
N VAL A 5 -24.04 6.80 -18.99
CA VAL A 5 -22.87 6.07 -19.48
C VAL A 5 -23.37 4.87 -20.30
N ILE A 6 -23.01 4.80 -21.57
CA ILE A 6 -23.38 3.74 -22.51
C ILE A 6 -22.11 2.96 -22.82
N ALA A 7 -21.93 1.80 -22.19
CA ALA A 7 -20.74 0.98 -22.32
C ALA A 7 -21.00 -0.19 -23.27
N PHE A 8 -20.30 -0.20 -24.40
CA PHE A 8 -20.33 -1.33 -25.32
C PHE A 8 -19.49 -2.49 -24.77
N VAL A 9 -19.98 -3.71 -25.00
CA VAL A 9 -19.37 -4.97 -24.54
C VAL A 9 -19.48 -6.00 -25.66
N GLY A 10 -18.44 -6.80 -25.87
CA GLY A 10 -18.43 -7.81 -26.91
C GLY A 10 -17.02 -8.10 -27.44
N ILE A 11 -16.85 -9.24 -28.08
CA ILE A 11 -15.56 -9.70 -28.64
C ILE A 11 -15.02 -8.73 -29.71
N PRO A 12 -13.71 -8.74 -30.04
CA PRO A 12 -13.20 -8.01 -31.20
C PRO A 12 -13.98 -8.37 -32.48
N ALA A 13 -14.09 -7.42 -33.41
CA ALA A 13 -14.85 -7.57 -34.67
C ALA A 13 -16.36 -7.88 -34.56
N SER A 14 -16.95 -7.83 -33.36
CA SER A 14 -18.42 -7.96 -33.18
C SER A 14 -19.25 -6.79 -33.74
N GLY A 15 -18.63 -5.64 -34.02
CA GLY A 15 -19.33 -4.44 -34.52
C GLY A 15 -19.56 -3.35 -33.47
N LYS A 16 -18.97 -3.47 -32.26
CA LYS A 16 -19.06 -2.45 -31.19
C LYS A 16 -18.69 -1.04 -31.64
N SER A 17 -17.50 -0.85 -32.20
CA SER A 17 -17.01 0.47 -32.60
C SER A 17 -17.89 1.10 -33.67
N THR A 18 -18.42 0.29 -34.61
CA THR A 18 -19.41 0.73 -35.60
C THR A 18 -20.69 1.19 -34.92
N ALA A 19 -21.23 0.39 -33.99
CA ALA A 19 -22.42 0.74 -33.22
C ALA A 19 -22.24 2.03 -32.42
N ALA A 20 -21.11 2.14 -31.73
CA ALA A 20 -20.78 3.27 -30.86
C ALA A 20 -20.58 4.55 -31.69
N THR A 21 -19.94 4.45 -32.86
CA THR A 21 -19.74 5.58 -33.78
C THR A 21 -21.06 6.02 -34.42
N ASN A 22 -21.91 5.09 -34.85
CA ASN A 22 -23.24 5.40 -35.40
C ASN A 22 -24.12 6.05 -34.34
N LEU A 23 -24.09 5.53 -33.11
CA LEU A 23 -24.79 6.13 -31.98
C LEU A 23 -24.26 7.54 -31.72
N PHE A 24 -22.95 7.73 -31.59
CA PHE A 24 -22.35 9.05 -31.37
C PHE A 24 -22.77 10.04 -32.45
N SER A 25 -22.72 9.65 -33.72
CA SER A 25 -23.06 10.50 -34.87
C SER A 25 -24.54 10.87 -34.92
N SER A 26 -25.43 9.91 -34.62
CA SER A 26 -26.89 10.14 -34.57
C SER A 26 -27.35 10.89 -33.31
N SER A 27 -26.53 10.91 -32.26
CA SER A 27 -26.79 11.56 -30.98
C SER A 27 -26.47 13.05 -30.97
N ILE A 28 -25.94 13.64 -32.04
CA ILE A 28 -25.61 15.06 -32.16
C ILE A 28 -26.84 15.80 -32.72
N PRO A 29 -27.64 16.52 -31.89
CA PRO A 29 -28.71 17.34 -32.41
C PRO A 29 -28.09 18.60 -33.02
N SER A 30 -28.59 19.04 -34.17
CA SER A 30 -28.13 20.24 -34.88
C SER A 30 -28.35 21.56 -34.12
N SER A 31 -28.84 21.54 -32.88
CA SER A 31 -29.17 22.76 -32.11
C SER A 31 -29.08 22.65 -30.57
N SER A 32 -28.58 21.56 -29.97
CA SER A 32 -28.51 21.43 -28.50
C SER A 32 -27.11 21.66 -27.94
N SER A 33 -27.01 22.38 -26.82
CA SER A 33 -25.76 22.67 -26.09
C SER A 33 -25.18 21.47 -25.29
N SER A 34 -25.83 20.31 -25.32
CA SER A 34 -25.36 19.09 -24.64
C SER A 34 -24.88 18.06 -25.67
N SER A 35 -23.60 18.10 -26.03
CA SER A 35 -22.98 17.10 -26.91
C SER A 35 -22.70 15.80 -26.15
N PRO A 36 -22.87 14.63 -26.79
CA PRO A 36 -22.34 13.38 -26.26
C PRO A 36 -20.80 13.43 -26.19
N SER A 37 -20.20 12.65 -25.30
CA SER A 37 -18.76 12.39 -25.25
C SER A 37 -18.48 10.95 -25.62
N TYR A 38 -17.37 10.69 -26.32
CA TYR A 38 -16.97 9.37 -26.81
C TYR A 38 -15.56 9.03 -26.33
N ILE A 39 -15.42 7.87 -25.69
CA ILE A 39 -14.14 7.32 -25.22
C ILE A 39 -13.95 5.95 -25.87
N SER A 40 -12.90 5.81 -26.67
CA SER A 40 -12.48 4.53 -27.27
C SER A 40 -11.21 4.05 -26.60
N PHE A 41 -11.24 2.81 -26.08
CA PHE A 41 -10.04 2.17 -25.53
C PHE A 41 -8.93 2.06 -26.58
N ASP A 42 -9.27 1.65 -27.80
CA ASP A 42 -8.30 1.45 -28.88
C ASP A 42 -7.64 2.78 -29.29
N ALA A 43 -8.38 3.89 -29.26
CA ALA A 43 -7.81 5.22 -29.51
C ALA A 43 -6.84 5.67 -28.41
N ILE A 44 -7.17 5.39 -27.14
CA ILE A 44 -6.28 5.68 -26.01
C ILE A 44 -5.03 4.81 -26.07
N GLU A 45 -5.17 3.51 -26.34
CA GLU A 45 -4.04 2.59 -26.52
C GLU A 45 -3.12 3.08 -27.64
N ALA A 46 -3.69 3.44 -28.80
CA ALA A 46 -2.93 3.96 -29.94
C ALA A 46 -2.19 5.25 -29.60
N SER A 47 -2.77 6.13 -28.77
CA SER A 47 -2.16 7.42 -28.39
C SER A 47 -0.88 7.28 -27.56
N LEU A 48 -0.67 6.13 -26.90
CA LEU A 48 0.51 5.92 -26.05
C LEU A 48 1.80 5.72 -26.86
N ASN A 49 1.75 5.55 -28.19
CA ASN A 49 2.91 5.37 -29.08
C ASN A 49 3.90 4.29 -28.60
N LYS A 50 3.41 3.26 -27.90
CA LYS A 50 4.19 2.14 -27.38
C LYS A 50 3.82 0.86 -28.12
N THR A 51 4.77 -0.07 -28.22
CA THR A 51 4.50 -1.42 -28.70
C THR A 51 3.43 -2.08 -27.83
N ARG A 52 2.50 -2.84 -28.44
CA ARG A 52 1.47 -3.58 -27.69
C ARG A 52 2.16 -4.58 -26.75
N SER A 53 2.07 -4.30 -25.46
CA SER A 53 2.55 -5.17 -24.37
C SER A 53 1.48 -5.21 -23.26
N PRO A 54 1.54 -6.21 -22.36
CA PRO A 54 0.65 -6.26 -21.18
C PRO A 54 0.71 -4.98 -20.33
N GLU A 55 1.87 -4.35 -20.24
CA GLU A 55 2.10 -3.10 -19.50
C GLU A 55 1.43 -1.92 -20.19
N THR A 56 1.63 -1.75 -21.50
CA THR A 56 0.96 -0.72 -22.31
C THR A 56 -0.55 -0.85 -22.23
N TRP A 57 -1.07 -2.08 -22.30
CA TRP A 57 -2.51 -2.35 -22.16
C TRP A 57 -3.04 -1.95 -20.78
N LYS A 58 -2.30 -2.26 -19.71
CA LYS A 58 -2.67 -1.89 -18.33
C LYS A 58 -2.65 -0.37 -18.13
N GLU A 59 -1.67 0.31 -18.70
CA GLU A 59 -1.56 1.77 -18.70
C GLU A 59 -2.73 2.42 -19.45
N ALA A 60 -3.02 1.98 -20.68
CA ALA A 60 -4.16 2.43 -21.48
C ALA A 60 -5.48 2.21 -20.73
N ARG A 61 -5.62 1.08 -20.03
CA ARG A 61 -6.81 0.78 -19.24
C ARG A 61 -6.99 1.75 -18.07
N ASN A 62 -5.92 2.01 -17.32
CA ASN A 62 -5.96 2.96 -16.21
C ASN A 62 -6.28 4.38 -16.71
N LEU A 63 -5.71 4.78 -17.84
CA LEU A 63 -5.99 6.07 -18.47
C LEU A 63 -7.44 6.17 -18.95
N THR A 64 -7.99 5.11 -19.54
CA THR A 64 -9.41 5.04 -19.94
C THR A 64 -10.35 5.23 -18.73
N LEU A 65 -10.11 4.51 -17.63
CA LEU A 65 -10.92 4.62 -16.41
C LEU A 65 -10.82 6.02 -15.77
N ARG A 66 -9.62 6.60 -15.78
CA ARG A 66 -9.39 7.99 -15.34
C ARG A 66 -10.14 8.99 -16.22
N THR A 67 -10.07 8.83 -17.53
CA THR A 67 -10.76 9.70 -18.51
C THR A 67 -12.27 9.63 -18.33
N ILE A 68 -12.84 8.45 -18.06
CA ILE A 68 -14.26 8.30 -17.72
C ILE A 68 -14.61 9.12 -16.48
N THR A 69 -13.81 8.99 -15.42
CA THR A 69 -14.02 9.70 -14.14
C THR A 69 -13.97 11.22 -14.36
N GLU A 70 -12.91 11.71 -15.00
CA GLU A 70 -12.69 13.13 -15.26
C GLU A 70 -13.75 13.73 -16.20
N THR A 71 -14.18 12.98 -17.22
CA THR A 71 -15.23 13.43 -18.15
C THR A 71 -16.55 13.63 -17.43
N LEU A 72 -16.94 12.70 -16.55
CA LEU A 72 -18.16 12.83 -15.75
C LEU A 72 -18.07 14.00 -14.76
N THR A 73 -16.94 14.17 -14.08
CA THR A 73 -16.74 15.25 -13.10
C THR A 73 -16.69 16.63 -13.76
N ASN A 74 -16.03 16.76 -14.91
CA ASN A 74 -15.73 18.06 -15.53
C ASN A 74 -16.80 18.53 -16.53
N GLN A 75 -17.74 17.67 -16.91
CA GLN A 75 -18.81 18.01 -17.88
C GLN A 75 -20.20 17.88 -17.23
N PRO A 76 -20.63 18.86 -16.41
CA PRO A 76 -21.90 18.78 -15.70
C PRO A 76 -23.13 18.81 -16.64
N THR A 77 -22.96 19.27 -17.88
CA THR A 77 -24.01 19.29 -18.92
C THR A 77 -24.03 18.02 -19.78
N LEU A 78 -23.17 17.04 -19.49
CA LEU A 78 -23.05 15.82 -20.27
C LEU A 78 -24.36 15.02 -20.23
N LYS A 79 -24.88 14.68 -21.41
CA LYS A 79 -26.09 13.86 -21.52
C LYS A 79 -25.75 12.37 -21.69
N TYR A 80 -24.76 12.07 -22.53
CA TYR A 80 -24.34 10.71 -22.86
C TYR A 80 -22.82 10.60 -22.86
N LEU A 81 -22.30 9.60 -22.16
CA LEU A 81 -20.90 9.18 -22.25
C LEU A 81 -20.85 7.79 -22.90
N ILE A 82 -20.39 7.72 -24.15
CA ILE A 82 -20.26 6.46 -24.89
C ILE A 82 -18.86 5.91 -24.65
N VAL A 83 -18.78 4.67 -24.18
CA VAL A 83 -17.53 3.95 -23.92
C VAL A 83 -17.43 2.74 -24.84
N ASP A 84 -16.48 2.76 -25.77
CA ASP A 84 -16.18 1.65 -26.68
C ASP A 84 -14.99 0.83 -26.17
N ASP A 85 -15.31 -0.37 -25.70
CA ASP A 85 -14.37 -1.28 -25.05
C ASP A 85 -14.83 -2.74 -25.26
N THR A 86 -13.90 -3.69 -25.24
CA THR A 86 -14.24 -5.13 -25.29
C THR A 86 -14.92 -5.59 -24.00
N SER A 87 -14.35 -5.23 -22.84
CA SER A 87 -14.88 -5.51 -21.49
C SER A 87 -15.52 -6.90 -21.30
N HIS A 88 -14.85 -7.93 -21.83
CA HIS A 88 -15.33 -9.32 -21.88
C HIS A 88 -15.42 -10.00 -20.51
N LEU A 89 -14.63 -9.57 -19.53
CA LEU A 89 -14.65 -10.08 -18.16
C LEU A 89 -15.50 -9.21 -17.23
N ARG A 90 -16.18 -9.85 -16.26
CA ARG A 90 -16.92 -9.14 -15.20
C ARG A 90 -16.04 -8.18 -14.39
N SER A 91 -14.77 -8.54 -14.14
CA SER A 91 -13.83 -7.68 -13.42
C SER A 91 -13.53 -6.38 -14.18
N MET A 92 -13.44 -6.44 -15.51
CA MET A 92 -13.24 -5.26 -16.36
C MET A 92 -14.43 -4.31 -16.28
N ARG A 93 -15.66 -4.86 -16.27
CA ARG A 93 -16.90 -4.10 -16.12
C ARG A 93 -17.05 -3.52 -14.72
N LYS A 94 -16.67 -4.27 -13.68
CA LYS A 94 -16.62 -3.77 -12.29
C LYS A 94 -15.68 -2.55 -12.15
N ASN A 95 -14.52 -2.57 -12.83
CA ASN A 95 -13.61 -1.43 -12.82
C ASN A 95 -14.22 -0.18 -13.47
N LEU A 96 -15.00 -0.33 -14.53
CA LEU A 96 -15.74 0.77 -15.16
C LEU A 96 -16.80 1.32 -14.20
N VAL A 97 -17.59 0.46 -13.55
CA VAL A 97 -18.55 0.89 -12.51
C VAL A 97 -17.86 1.68 -11.42
N ASN A 98 -16.71 1.21 -10.93
CA ASN A 98 -15.95 1.91 -9.90
C ASN A 98 -15.44 3.28 -10.37
N ALA A 99 -15.03 3.42 -11.64
CA ALA A 99 -14.66 4.72 -12.21
C ALA A 99 -15.85 5.68 -12.25
N VAL A 100 -17.03 5.20 -12.65
CA VAL A 100 -18.28 5.98 -12.61
C VAL A 100 -18.62 6.39 -11.17
N LYS A 101 -18.58 5.47 -10.20
CA LYS A 101 -18.80 5.76 -8.78
C LYS A 101 -17.83 6.81 -8.25
N LYS A 102 -16.54 6.70 -8.60
CA LYS A 102 -15.48 7.61 -8.16
C LYS A 102 -15.66 9.05 -8.67
N SER A 103 -16.42 9.26 -9.74
CA SER A 103 -16.71 10.61 -10.24
C SER A 103 -17.55 11.44 -9.26
N GLY A 104 -18.26 10.80 -8.32
CA GLY A 104 -19.21 11.44 -7.40
C GLY A 104 -20.49 11.94 -8.08
N VAL A 105 -20.65 11.70 -9.39
CA VAL A 105 -21.80 12.15 -10.17
C VAL A 105 -22.84 11.03 -10.24
N SER A 106 -24.09 11.34 -9.92
CA SER A 106 -25.20 10.40 -10.14
C SER A 106 -25.38 10.16 -11.64
N CYS A 107 -25.29 8.89 -12.05
CA CYS A 107 -25.30 8.49 -13.46
C CYS A 107 -26.30 7.36 -13.71
N ARG A 108 -26.73 7.20 -14.95
CA ARG A 108 -27.28 5.93 -15.46
C ARG A 108 -26.17 5.16 -16.15
N LEU A 109 -26.17 3.83 -16.05
CA LEU A 109 -25.21 2.98 -16.76
C LEU A 109 -25.98 1.93 -17.57
N LEU A 110 -25.79 1.93 -18.89
CA LEU A 110 -26.33 0.97 -19.84
C LEU A 110 -25.20 0.13 -20.44
N TRP A 111 -25.34 -1.18 -20.40
CA TRP A 111 -24.46 -2.14 -21.07
C TRP A 111 -25.04 -2.56 -22.42
N CYS A 112 -24.40 -2.17 -23.52
CA CYS A 112 -24.77 -2.60 -24.86
C CYS A 112 -23.93 -3.83 -25.25
N TYR A 113 -24.48 -5.03 -25.06
CA TYR A 113 -23.79 -6.28 -25.39
C TYR A 113 -24.00 -6.65 -26.85
N VAL A 114 -22.95 -6.49 -27.67
CA VAL A 114 -22.94 -6.90 -29.08
C VAL A 114 -22.54 -8.37 -29.17
N SER A 115 -23.52 -9.23 -29.39
CA SER A 115 -23.36 -10.67 -29.50
C SER A 115 -23.10 -11.07 -30.95
N THR A 116 -22.00 -11.78 -31.20
CA THR A 116 -21.59 -12.19 -32.55
C THR A 116 -20.96 -13.57 -32.48
N GLY A 117 -21.29 -14.44 -33.43
CA GLY A 117 -20.66 -15.75 -33.54
C GLY A 117 -19.16 -15.65 -33.81
N LEU A 118 -18.37 -16.60 -33.29
CA LEU A 118 -16.92 -16.64 -33.47
C LEU A 118 -16.52 -16.65 -34.96
N SER A 119 -17.20 -17.45 -35.79
CA SER A 119 -16.91 -17.54 -37.22
C SER A 119 -17.09 -16.19 -37.93
N VAL A 120 -18.15 -15.47 -37.60
CA VAL A 120 -18.44 -14.13 -38.16
C VAL A 120 -17.40 -13.11 -37.68
N ALA A 121 -17.00 -13.18 -36.41
CA ALA A 121 -15.97 -12.29 -35.86
C ALA A 121 -14.61 -12.52 -36.53
N LEU A 122 -14.23 -13.77 -36.76
CA LEU A 122 -12.98 -14.13 -37.44
C LEU A 122 -12.98 -13.69 -38.92
N ASP A 123 -14.08 -13.94 -39.64
CA ASP A 123 -14.23 -13.47 -41.03
C ASP A 123 -14.15 -11.94 -41.12
N ARG A 124 -14.77 -11.22 -40.18
CA ARG A 124 -14.70 -9.75 -40.11
C ARG A 124 -13.31 -9.25 -39.77
N ASP A 125 -12.61 -9.89 -38.83
CA ASP A 125 -11.25 -9.48 -38.45
C ASP A 125 -10.25 -9.72 -39.58
N GLY A 126 -10.39 -10.83 -40.32
CA GLY A 126 -9.57 -11.14 -41.49
C GLY A 126 -9.74 -10.17 -42.66
N LYS A 127 -10.84 -9.41 -42.69
CA LYS A 127 -11.11 -8.34 -43.68
C LYS A 127 -10.61 -6.95 -43.24
N ARG A 128 -10.08 -6.80 -42.01
CA ARG A 128 -9.55 -5.53 -41.51
C ARG A 128 -8.21 -5.19 -42.17
N LYS A 129 -7.84 -3.90 -42.15
CA LYS A 129 -6.55 -3.46 -42.69
C LYS A 129 -5.40 -4.01 -41.84
N GLU A 130 -4.24 -4.14 -42.47
CA GLU A 130 -3.00 -4.51 -41.79
C GLU A 130 -2.72 -3.54 -40.63
N GLY A 131 -2.50 -4.09 -39.42
CA GLY A 131 -2.37 -3.31 -38.18
C GLY A 131 -3.65 -3.10 -37.37
N GLU A 132 -4.84 -3.33 -37.94
CA GLU A 132 -6.14 -3.22 -37.24
C GLU A 132 -6.69 -4.59 -36.78
N SER A 133 -6.15 -5.69 -37.30
CA SER A 133 -6.51 -7.06 -36.89
C SER A 133 -6.00 -7.35 -35.47
N VAL A 134 -6.81 -8.07 -34.69
CA VAL A 134 -6.48 -8.49 -33.33
C VAL A 134 -5.83 -9.89 -33.32
N GLY A 135 -5.99 -10.64 -34.41
CA GLY A 135 -5.45 -11.99 -34.59
C GLY A 135 -6.41 -13.07 -34.09
N GLU A 136 -6.46 -14.18 -34.84
CA GLU A 136 -7.40 -15.29 -34.62
C GLU A 136 -7.28 -15.88 -33.21
N GLU A 137 -6.07 -16.21 -32.75
CA GLU A 137 -5.84 -16.80 -31.42
C GLU A 137 -6.39 -15.92 -30.29
N THR A 138 -6.19 -14.61 -30.39
CA THR A 138 -6.68 -13.64 -29.40
C THR A 138 -8.20 -13.59 -29.40
N ILE A 139 -8.83 -13.58 -30.58
CA ILE A 139 -10.29 -13.55 -30.70
C ILE A 139 -10.91 -14.82 -30.11
N VAL A 140 -10.35 -15.99 -30.44
CA VAL A 140 -10.79 -17.28 -29.88
C VAL A 140 -10.70 -17.26 -28.35
N LYS A 141 -9.56 -16.83 -27.81
CA LYS A 141 -9.36 -16.75 -26.36
C LYS A 141 -10.33 -15.80 -25.66
N ILE A 142 -10.60 -14.63 -26.25
CA ILE A 142 -11.57 -13.66 -25.71
C ILE A 142 -13.00 -14.22 -25.81
N PHE A 143 -13.34 -14.91 -26.90
CA PHE A 143 -14.63 -15.55 -27.10
C PHE A 143 -14.90 -16.63 -26.04
N GLU A 144 -13.95 -17.55 -25.84
CA GLU A 144 -14.04 -18.60 -24.82
C GLU A 144 -14.11 -18.04 -23.38
N GLY A 145 -13.44 -16.90 -23.15
CA GLY A 145 -13.43 -16.21 -21.86
C GLY A 145 -14.60 -15.25 -21.63
N MET A 146 -15.49 -15.07 -22.61
CA MET A 146 -16.56 -14.07 -22.57
C MET A 146 -17.57 -14.37 -21.45
N GLN A 147 -17.77 -13.41 -20.56
CA GLN A 147 -18.78 -13.48 -19.51
C GLN A 147 -19.93 -12.55 -19.89
N GLU A 148 -21.03 -13.10 -20.43
CA GLU A 148 -22.19 -12.31 -20.86
C GLU A 148 -22.68 -11.38 -19.73
N PRO A 149 -22.84 -10.08 -20.00
CA PRO A 149 -23.30 -9.15 -18.98
C PRO A 149 -24.75 -9.45 -18.58
N GLY A 150 -25.08 -9.29 -17.31
CA GLY A 150 -26.41 -9.59 -16.76
C GLY A 150 -26.67 -11.08 -16.47
N SER A 151 -25.72 -11.97 -16.76
CA SER A 151 -25.76 -13.36 -16.30
C SER A 151 -25.71 -13.43 -14.77
N THR A 152 -26.37 -14.44 -14.18
CA THR A 152 -26.32 -14.69 -12.72
C THR A 152 -24.91 -15.08 -12.30
N GLY A 153 -24.45 -14.60 -11.14
CA GLY A 153 -23.18 -15.06 -10.56
C GLY A 153 -23.22 -16.58 -10.26
N ARG A 154 -22.06 -17.17 -9.94
CA ARG A 154 -21.95 -18.59 -9.56
C ARG A 154 -22.86 -18.99 -8.39
N ASP A 155 -23.28 -18.00 -7.61
CA ASP A 155 -24.03 -18.18 -6.36
C ASP A 155 -25.53 -17.84 -6.55
N GLY A 156 -26.00 -17.66 -7.79
CA GLY A 156 -27.39 -17.29 -8.10
C GLY A 156 -27.74 -15.82 -7.85
N VAL A 157 -26.84 -15.06 -7.21
CA VAL A 157 -27.03 -13.64 -6.87
C VAL A 157 -27.06 -12.77 -8.14
N PRO A 158 -28.04 -11.84 -8.26
CA PRO A 158 -28.06 -10.82 -9.30
C PRO A 158 -26.71 -10.09 -9.43
N THR A 159 -26.18 -9.97 -10.64
CA THR A 159 -25.03 -9.10 -10.89
C THR A 159 -25.48 -7.64 -10.91
N PHE A 160 -24.55 -6.69 -10.69
CA PHE A 160 -24.79 -5.25 -10.78
C PHE A 160 -25.26 -4.78 -12.18
N GLU A 161 -25.40 -5.71 -13.13
CA GLU A 161 -25.72 -5.50 -14.53
C GLU A 161 -27.20 -5.82 -14.82
N ARG A 162 -27.89 -6.60 -13.96
CA ARG A 162 -29.06 -7.42 -14.32
C ARG A 162 -30.26 -6.68 -14.93
N ASN A 163 -30.41 -5.38 -14.70
CA ASN A 163 -31.52 -4.58 -15.23
C ASN A 163 -31.12 -3.60 -16.35
N ASN A 164 -29.82 -3.44 -16.61
CA ASN A 164 -29.30 -2.39 -17.48
C ASN A 164 -28.48 -2.97 -18.64
N VAL A 165 -28.92 -4.10 -19.20
CA VAL A 165 -28.28 -4.73 -20.38
C VAL A 165 -29.23 -4.66 -21.57
N LEU A 166 -28.70 -4.23 -22.71
CA LEU A 166 -29.31 -4.36 -24.02
C LEU A 166 -28.46 -5.33 -24.84
N LYS A 167 -29.02 -6.48 -25.20
CA LYS A 167 -28.38 -7.43 -26.13
C LYS A 167 -28.67 -6.98 -27.56
N ILE A 168 -27.61 -6.77 -28.33
CA ILE A 168 -27.63 -6.36 -29.73
C ILE A 168 -27.03 -7.50 -30.54
N SER A 169 -27.74 -7.96 -31.57
CA SER A 169 -27.18 -8.89 -32.54
C SER A 169 -26.15 -8.15 -33.39
N GLY A 170 -24.90 -8.62 -33.38
CA GLY A 170 -23.86 -8.06 -34.23
C GLY A 170 -23.99 -8.46 -35.70
N GLU A 171 -24.94 -9.33 -36.03
CA GLU A 171 -25.27 -9.73 -37.40
C GLU A 171 -26.30 -8.79 -38.05
N ASP A 172 -27.06 -8.05 -37.25
CA ASP A 172 -28.06 -7.09 -37.71
C ASP A 172 -27.49 -5.67 -37.85
N ALA A 173 -28.13 -4.85 -38.68
CA ALA A 173 -27.83 -3.41 -38.71
C ALA A 173 -28.20 -2.80 -37.36
N ILE A 174 -27.19 -2.25 -36.67
CA ILE A 174 -27.37 -1.72 -35.32
C ILE A 174 -28.06 -0.35 -35.42
N ASP A 175 -29.38 -0.35 -35.24
CA ASP A 175 -30.19 0.86 -35.15
C ASP A 175 -30.14 1.43 -33.72
N GLY A 176 -29.79 2.70 -33.61
CA GLY A 176 -29.70 3.43 -32.34
C GLY A 176 -31.05 3.61 -31.63
N SER A 177 -32.18 3.44 -32.33
CA SER A 177 -33.53 3.61 -31.76
C SER A 177 -33.78 2.70 -30.54
N GLY A 178 -33.32 1.45 -30.59
CA GLY A 178 -33.44 0.49 -29.48
C GLY A 178 -32.62 0.89 -28.25
N ILE A 179 -31.46 1.54 -28.45
CA ILE A 179 -30.61 2.04 -27.38
C ILE A 179 -31.33 3.17 -26.63
N PHE A 180 -31.87 4.16 -27.35
CA PHE A 180 -32.58 5.28 -26.72
C PHE A 180 -33.83 4.85 -25.96
N LYS A 181 -34.62 3.94 -26.54
CA LYS A 181 -35.77 3.35 -25.84
C LYS A 181 -35.33 2.66 -24.53
N LYS A 182 -34.22 1.92 -24.56
CA LYS A 182 -33.71 1.27 -23.34
C LYS A 182 -33.25 2.27 -22.29
N ILE A 183 -32.65 3.39 -22.69
CA ILE A 183 -32.22 4.45 -21.76
C ILE A 183 -33.40 5.04 -20.98
N GLU A 184 -34.59 5.11 -21.58
CA GLU A 184 -35.82 5.58 -20.91
C GLU A 184 -36.33 4.58 -19.86
N GLU A 185 -36.06 3.28 -20.05
CA GLU A 185 -36.45 2.21 -19.12
C GLU A 185 -35.47 2.03 -17.95
N ILE A 186 -34.26 2.57 -18.04
CA ILE A 186 -33.20 2.38 -17.03
C ILE A 186 -33.40 3.30 -15.84
N THR A 187 -33.49 2.70 -14.65
CA THR A 187 -33.47 3.43 -13.39
C THR A 187 -32.11 4.08 -13.15
N THR A 188 -32.12 5.32 -12.66
CA THR A 188 -30.91 6.01 -12.20
C THR A 188 -30.17 5.14 -11.20
N PHE A 189 -28.88 4.91 -11.45
CA PHE A 189 -28.00 4.38 -10.44
C PHE A 189 -27.62 5.57 -9.56
N THR A 190 -28.34 5.76 -8.46
CA THR A 190 -27.87 6.69 -7.42
C THR A 190 -26.62 6.06 -6.85
N VAL A 191 -25.48 6.71 -7.04
CA VAL A 191 -24.26 6.35 -6.31
C VAL A 191 -24.54 6.75 -4.88
N GLU A 192 -25.16 5.86 -4.11
CA GLU A 192 -24.96 5.93 -2.67
C GLU A 192 -23.47 5.66 -2.46
N PRO A 193 -22.73 6.54 -1.77
CA PRO A 193 -21.41 6.17 -1.29
C PRO A 193 -21.60 4.83 -0.57
N GLU A 194 -20.78 3.83 -0.88
CA GLU A 194 -20.88 2.55 -0.18
C GLU A 194 -20.82 2.86 1.32
N ASP A 195 -21.96 2.73 2.00
CA ASP A 195 -21.98 2.60 3.43
C ASP A 195 -21.45 1.20 3.67
N ASP A 196 -20.15 1.11 3.97
CA ASP A 196 -19.46 -0.14 4.32
C ASP A 196 -19.98 -0.72 5.66
N SER A 197 -21.05 -0.16 6.22
CA SER A 197 -21.72 -0.63 7.43
C SER A 197 -22.96 -1.46 7.07
N GLU A 198 -22.79 -2.78 6.92
CA GLU A 198 -23.76 -3.81 7.32
C GLU A 198 -23.22 -5.20 6.94
N VAL A 199 -22.31 -5.70 7.77
CA VAL A 199 -22.35 -7.09 8.18
C VAL A 199 -22.72 -7.04 9.64
N ASP A 200 -24.00 -7.29 9.93
CA ASP A 200 -24.53 -7.39 11.28
C ASP A 200 -24.03 -8.72 11.86
N ASP A 201 -22.85 -8.68 12.51
CA ASP A 201 -22.22 -9.79 13.23
C ASP A 201 -22.53 -9.70 14.75
N SER A 202 -23.74 -9.27 15.12
CA SER A 202 -24.20 -9.43 16.50
C SER A 202 -24.77 -10.84 16.67
N ASP A 203 -23.89 -11.82 16.94
CA ASP A 203 -24.14 -13.00 17.78
C ASP A 203 -23.02 -14.04 17.61
N SER A 204 -22.01 -14.08 18.51
CA SER A 204 -21.40 -15.35 18.97
C SER A 204 -20.23 -15.15 19.95
N ASP A 205 -20.51 -15.13 21.25
CA ASP A 205 -19.48 -15.39 22.27
C ASP A 205 -19.48 -16.87 22.76
N ASP A 206 -20.31 -17.75 22.17
CA ASP A 206 -20.44 -19.15 22.61
C ASP A 206 -20.54 -20.19 21.46
N LEU A 207 -20.14 -19.84 20.22
CA LEU A 207 -20.12 -20.83 19.14
C LEU A 207 -18.93 -21.78 19.28
N PRO A 208 -19.13 -23.11 19.13
CA PRO A 208 -18.03 -24.06 19.10
C PRO A 208 -17.06 -23.70 17.95
N PRO A 209 -15.76 -23.99 18.08
CA PRO A 209 -14.79 -23.68 17.04
C PRO A 209 -15.25 -24.25 15.71
N LEU A 210 -15.31 -23.37 14.69
CA LEU A 210 -15.70 -23.77 13.35
C LEU A 210 -14.83 -24.93 12.86
N PRO A 211 -15.39 -25.94 12.20
CA PRO A 211 -14.62 -27.04 11.64
C PRO A 211 -13.56 -26.50 10.67
N PHE A 212 -12.36 -27.07 10.72
CA PHE A 212 -11.25 -26.69 9.86
C PHE A 212 -11.66 -26.74 8.38
N ASN A 213 -11.39 -25.65 7.64
CA ASN A 213 -11.69 -25.55 6.21
C ASN A 213 -10.39 -25.72 5.39
N PRO A 214 -10.23 -26.80 4.60
CA PRO A 214 -9.02 -27.05 3.83
C PRO A 214 -8.89 -26.20 2.55
N ASP A 215 -9.96 -25.59 2.03
CA ASP A 215 -9.91 -24.90 0.73
C ASP A 215 -8.88 -23.75 0.66
N PRO A 216 -8.75 -22.87 1.68
CA PRO A 216 -7.72 -21.83 1.69
C PRO A 216 -6.29 -22.39 1.62
N VAL A 217 -6.01 -23.49 2.33
CA VAL A 217 -4.72 -24.18 2.32
C VAL A 217 -4.45 -24.74 0.92
N LEU A 218 -5.43 -25.43 0.33
CA LEU A 218 -5.32 -26.00 -1.02
C LEU A 218 -5.13 -24.93 -2.10
N ARG A 219 -5.79 -23.77 -2.00
CA ARG A 219 -5.57 -22.65 -2.95
C ARG A 219 -4.14 -22.10 -2.87
N THR A 220 -3.60 -22.05 -1.66
CA THR A 220 -2.24 -21.59 -1.42
C THR A 220 -1.23 -22.60 -1.96
N LEU A 221 -1.46 -23.90 -1.78
CA LEU A 221 -0.66 -24.97 -2.37
C LEU A 221 -0.68 -24.95 -3.91
N VAL A 222 -1.84 -24.66 -4.52
CA VAL A 222 -1.92 -24.46 -5.98
C VAL A 222 -1.02 -23.30 -6.41
N SER A 223 -1.05 -22.18 -5.68
CA SER A 223 -0.21 -21.02 -5.98
C SER A 223 1.29 -21.34 -5.82
N ALA A 224 1.64 -22.11 -4.79
CA ALA A 224 2.99 -22.60 -4.55
C ALA A 224 3.52 -23.47 -5.71
N CYS A 225 2.74 -24.43 -6.19
CA CYS A 225 3.13 -25.24 -7.34
C CYS A 225 3.35 -24.40 -8.60
N VAL A 226 2.51 -23.39 -8.82
CA VAL A 226 2.63 -22.49 -9.98
C VAL A 226 3.89 -21.63 -9.90
N ALA A 227 4.31 -21.26 -8.69
CA ALA A 227 5.55 -20.52 -8.45
C ALA A 227 6.79 -21.38 -8.75
N ILE A 228 6.75 -22.68 -8.42
CA ILE A 228 7.81 -23.65 -8.76
C ILE A 228 7.89 -23.82 -10.28
N LEU A 229 6.77 -24.19 -10.92
CA LEU A 229 6.70 -24.35 -12.36
C LEU A 229 5.28 -24.10 -12.88
N LYS A 230 5.14 -23.14 -13.79
CA LYS A 230 3.83 -22.75 -14.34
C LYS A 230 3.05 -23.92 -14.95
N THR A 231 3.73 -24.94 -15.47
CA THR A 231 3.10 -26.13 -16.07
C THR A 231 2.32 -26.96 -15.05
N TYR A 232 2.61 -26.84 -13.75
CA TYR A 232 1.87 -27.55 -12.69
C TYR A 232 0.47 -26.99 -12.43
N ALA A 233 0.12 -25.79 -12.92
CA ALA A 233 -1.14 -25.11 -12.63
C ALA A 233 -2.39 -25.99 -12.82
N LYS A 234 -2.46 -26.71 -13.95
CA LYS A 234 -3.62 -27.54 -14.30
C LYS A 234 -3.74 -28.76 -13.38
N LYS A 235 -2.63 -29.43 -13.09
CA LYS A 235 -2.59 -30.61 -12.23
C LYS A 235 -2.87 -30.23 -10.78
N ALA A 236 -2.18 -29.23 -10.24
CA ALA A 236 -2.37 -28.71 -8.90
C ALA A 236 -3.84 -28.31 -8.63
N ASN A 237 -4.47 -27.58 -9.56
CA ASN A 237 -5.88 -27.20 -9.42
C ASN A 237 -6.84 -28.40 -9.52
N SER A 238 -6.48 -29.43 -10.28
CA SER A 238 -7.25 -30.68 -10.34
C SER A 238 -7.12 -31.46 -9.04
N THR A 239 -5.92 -31.54 -8.46
CA THR A 239 -5.65 -32.11 -7.14
C THR A 239 -6.46 -31.43 -6.05
N ARG A 240 -6.47 -30.09 -6.01
CA ARG A 240 -7.33 -29.31 -5.09
C ARG A 240 -8.81 -29.71 -5.23
N LYS A 241 -9.35 -29.75 -6.45
CA LYS A 241 -10.75 -30.11 -6.68
C LYS A 241 -11.07 -31.55 -6.25
N MET A 242 -10.14 -32.47 -6.48
CA MET A 242 -10.26 -33.87 -6.06
C MET A 242 -10.31 -33.98 -4.54
N LEU A 243 -9.37 -33.34 -3.83
CA LEU A 243 -9.32 -33.37 -2.36
C LEU A 243 -10.56 -32.74 -1.72
N LEU A 244 -11.09 -31.64 -2.28
CA LEU A 244 -12.34 -31.04 -1.80
C LEU A 244 -13.57 -31.94 -2.04
N LYS A 245 -13.55 -32.81 -3.04
CA LYS A 245 -14.63 -33.77 -3.33
C LYS A 245 -14.53 -35.05 -2.51
N GLY A 246 -13.33 -35.41 -2.03
CA GLY A 246 -13.08 -36.65 -1.30
C GLY A 246 -13.65 -36.71 0.12
N GLY A 247 -14.24 -35.61 0.61
CA GLY A 247 -14.76 -35.49 1.98
C GLY A 247 -13.74 -34.86 2.94
N SER A 248 -14.22 -34.10 3.91
CA SER A 248 -13.38 -33.38 4.90
C SER A 248 -12.67 -34.29 5.89
N ASP A 249 -13.06 -35.56 5.98
CA ASP A 249 -12.68 -36.45 7.08
C ASP A 249 -11.18 -36.77 7.13
N VAL A 250 -10.46 -36.58 6.02
CA VAL A 250 -8.99 -36.76 5.92
C VAL A 250 -8.25 -35.42 6.09
N LEU A 251 -8.92 -34.30 5.81
CA LEU A 251 -8.36 -32.96 5.81
C LEU A 251 -8.73 -32.23 7.10
N THR A 252 -8.32 -32.80 8.23
CA THR A 252 -8.67 -32.31 9.57
C THR A 252 -7.77 -31.19 10.07
N SER A 253 -6.64 -30.94 9.38
CA SER A 253 -5.66 -29.93 9.75
C SER A 253 -4.94 -29.37 8.53
N GLU A 254 -4.22 -28.26 8.72
CA GLU A 254 -3.33 -27.70 7.70
C GLU A 254 -2.26 -28.71 7.28
N GLN A 255 -1.62 -29.36 8.25
CA GLN A 255 -0.58 -30.37 8.01
C GLN A 255 -1.12 -31.55 7.19
N SER A 256 -2.24 -32.16 7.61
CA SER A 256 -2.81 -33.29 6.87
C SER A 256 -3.29 -32.89 5.47
N THR A 257 -3.66 -31.62 5.27
CA THR A 257 -4.01 -31.07 3.95
C THR A 257 -2.78 -30.93 3.05
N ILE A 258 -1.66 -30.46 3.59
CA ILE A 258 -0.40 -30.35 2.85
C ILE A 258 0.12 -31.73 2.46
N GLU A 259 0.12 -32.68 3.40
CA GLU A 259 0.53 -34.07 3.16
C GLU A 259 -0.34 -34.74 2.09
N ALA A 260 -1.67 -34.63 2.21
CA ALA A 260 -2.59 -35.19 1.24
C ALA A 260 -2.42 -34.58 -0.16
N PHE A 261 -2.15 -33.27 -0.24
CA PHE A 261 -1.88 -32.61 -1.52
C PHE A 261 -0.54 -33.03 -2.11
N SER A 262 0.51 -33.11 -1.30
CA SER A 262 1.84 -33.52 -1.76
C SER A 262 1.87 -34.97 -2.23
N ALA A 263 1.12 -35.86 -1.58
CA ALA A 263 0.99 -37.25 -2.02
C ALA A 263 0.41 -37.38 -3.45
N GLN A 264 -0.35 -36.37 -3.91
CA GLN A 264 -0.91 -36.31 -5.25
C GLN A 264 -0.05 -35.52 -6.25
N MET A 265 1.05 -34.93 -5.78
CA MET A 265 2.02 -34.15 -6.56
C MET A 265 3.45 -34.70 -6.38
N PRO A 266 3.70 -36.01 -6.63
CA PRO A 266 4.99 -36.65 -6.34
C PRO A 266 6.17 -36.10 -7.16
N GLU A 267 5.90 -35.38 -8.24
CA GLU A 267 6.91 -34.68 -9.03
C GLU A 267 7.48 -33.42 -8.39
N ILE A 268 6.94 -32.97 -7.25
CA ILE A 268 7.45 -31.86 -6.47
C ILE A 268 7.96 -32.43 -5.16
N GLU A 269 9.24 -32.20 -4.84
CA GLU A 269 9.81 -32.58 -3.55
C GLU A 269 9.04 -31.89 -2.42
N PHE A 270 8.71 -32.64 -1.36
CA PHE A 270 7.88 -32.16 -0.26
C PHE A 270 8.45 -30.88 0.36
N ASP A 271 9.76 -30.84 0.58
CA ASP A 271 10.47 -29.68 1.15
C ASP A 271 10.39 -28.46 0.23
N GLU A 272 10.45 -28.65 -1.10
CA GLU A 272 10.32 -27.58 -2.07
C GLU A 272 8.88 -27.04 -2.12
N LEU A 273 7.89 -27.94 -2.08
CA LEU A 273 6.48 -27.56 -1.99
C LEU A 273 6.19 -26.78 -0.71
N LEU A 274 6.68 -27.25 0.44
CA LEU A 274 6.48 -26.61 1.74
C LEU A 274 7.12 -25.22 1.77
N LYS A 275 8.36 -25.09 1.25
CA LYS A 275 9.03 -23.79 1.10
C LYS A 275 8.18 -22.81 0.27
N ASN A 276 7.67 -23.23 -0.88
CA ASN A 276 6.86 -22.37 -1.75
C ASN A 276 5.44 -22.11 -1.20
N TYR A 277 4.89 -23.05 -0.43
CA TYR A 277 3.65 -22.90 0.31
C TYR A 277 3.76 -21.77 1.33
N GLU A 278 4.82 -21.79 2.16
CA GLU A 278 5.10 -20.73 3.12
C GLU A 278 5.26 -19.38 2.41
N ILE A 279 6.08 -19.31 1.35
CA ILE A 279 6.24 -18.09 0.54
C ILE A 279 4.88 -17.58 0.03
N SER A 280 4.02 -18.46 -0.48
CA SER A 280 2.70 -18.10 -1.02
C SER A 280 1.71 -17.69 0.07
N LYS A 281 1.73 -18.37 1.21
CA LYS A 281 0.89 -18.07 2.39
C LYS A 281 1.18 -16.65 2.88
N TRP A 282 2.45 -16.36 3.15
CA TRP A 282 2.89 -15.06 3.64
C TRP A 282 2.85 -13.96 2.57
N GLY A 283 3.12 -14.31 1.31
CA GLY A 283 2.96 -13.42 0.16
C GLY A 283 1.51 -12.96 -0.02
N GLY A 284 0.55 -13.89 0.06
CA GLY A 284 -0.88 -13.57 0.00
C GLY A 284 -1.33 -12.69 1.18
N ILE A 285 -0.80 -12.92 2.38
CA ILE A 285 -1.06 -12.06 3.55
C ILE A 285 -0.48 -10.66 3.34
N SER A 286 0.74 -10.55 2.81
CA SER A 286 1.39 -9.29 2.45
C SER A 286 0.57 -8.51 1.42
N ASP A 287 0.16 -9.15 0.33
CA ASP A 287 -0.64 -8.53 -0.73
C ASP A 287 -2.02 -8.09 -0.23
N LYS A 288 -2.68 -8.90 0.61
CA LYS A 288 -3.93 -8.53 1.27
C LYS A 288 -3.71 -7.29 2.15
N THR A 289 -2.66 -7.28 2.96
CA THR A 289 -2.34 -6.16 3.85
C THR A 289 -2.04 -4.88 3.06
N ASN A 290 -1.27 -4.97 1.98
CA ASN A 290 -1.02 -3.85 1.08
C ASN A 290 -2.30 -3.35 0.42
N THR A 291 -3.17 -4.25 -0.04
CA THR A 291 -4.46 -3.90 -0.64
C THR A 291 -5.38 -3.19 0.37
N LEU A 292 -5.40 -3.64 1.63
CA LEU A 292 -6.14 -2.96 2.70
C LEU A 292 -5.58 -1.56 2.96
N ALA A 293 -4.25 -1.43 3.01
CA ALA A 293 -3.58 -0.15 3.24
C ALA A 293 -3.76 0.84 2.07
N ASP A 294 -3.58 0.39 0.82
CA ASP A 294 -3.77 1.21 -0.38
C ASP A 294 -5.23 1.57 -0.62
N GLY A 295 -6.12 0.64 -0.32
CA GLY A 295 -7.56 0.82 -0.42
C GLY A 295 -8.13 1.78 0.64
N LYS A 296 -7.30 2.30 1.55
CA LYS A 296 -7.74 3.07 2.72
C LYS A 296 -8.88 2.37 3.46
N LYS A 297 -8.79 1.05 3.56
CA LYS A 297 -9.83 0.23 4.19
C LYS A 297 -9.70 0.30 5.70
N VAL A 298 -10.85 0.39 6.37
CA VAL A 298 -10.97 0.38 7.83
C VAL A 298 -10.24 -0.84 8.43
N PHE A 299 -9.77 -0.70 9.67
CA PHE A 299 -9.19 -1.82 10.42
C PHE A 299 -10.28 -2.85 10.72
N THR A 300 -9.97 -4.11 10.43
CA THR A 300 -10.83 -5.25 10.80
C THR A 300 -10.80 -5.46 12.32
N ASP A 301 -11.83 -6.09 12.89
CA ASP A 301 -11.88 -6.36 14.33
C ASP A 301 -10.66 -7.18 14.81
N LYS A 302 -10.23 -8.16 14.01
CA LYS A 302 -8.98 -8.91 14.28
C LYS A 302 -7.75 -8.01 14.37
N GLU A 303 -7.59 -7.03 13.47
CA GLU A 303 -6.46 -6.09 13.53
C GLU A 303 -6.56 -5.19 14.77
N LEU A 304 -7.76 -4.77 15.15
CA LEU A 304 -7.99 -3.94 16.34
C LEU A 304 -7.69 -4.70 17.62
N ASP A 305 -8.18 -5.93 17.73
CA ASP A 305 -7.87 -6.84 18.84
C ASP A 305 -6.38 -7.11 18.94
N THR A 306 -5.69 -7.20 17.79
CA THR A 306 -4.24 -7.39 17.73
C THR A 306 -3.50 -6.20 18.33
N VAL A 307 -3.86 -4.96 17.96
CA VAL A 307 -3.28 -3.73 18.55
C VAL A 307 -3.57 -3.63 20.04
N VAL A 308 -4.82 -3.84 20.45
CA VAL A 308 -5.24 -3.80 21.85
C VAL A 308 -4.47 -4.82 22.68
N SER A 309 -4.36 -6.05 22.20
CA SER A 309 -3.64 -7.12 22.88
C SER A 309 -2.14 -6.82 22.96
N SER A 310 -1.53 -6.31 21.88
CA SER A 310 -0.15 -5.83 21.88
C SER A 310 0.10 -4.78 22.98
N LEU A 311 -0.80 -3.81 23.15
CA LEU A 311 -0.65 -2.77 24.16
C LEU A 311 -0.92 -3.28 25.58
N LYS A 312 -1.88 -4.18 25.79
CA LYS A 312 -2.12 -4.84 27.08
C LYS A 312 -0.87 -5.58 27.55
N GLN A 313 -0.31 -6.42 26.68
CA GLN A 313 0.89 -7.20 26.99
C GLN A 313 2.14 -6.35 27.18
N ALA A 314 2.19 -5.15 26.60
CA ALA A 314 3.26 -4.18 26.85
C ALA A 314 3.16 -3.50 28.23
N GLY A 315 2.07 -3.67 28.98
CA GLY A 315 1.84 -3.04 30.28
C GLY A 315 0.77 -1.95 30.29
N GLY A 316 0.06 -1.76 29.18
CA GLY A 316 -0.99 -0.75 29.01
C GLY A 316 -2.31 -1.03 29.71
N ASN A 317 -2.35 -1.88 30.74
CA ASN A 317 -3.55 -2.52 31.30
C ASN A 317 -4.67 -1.59 31.79
N THR A 318 -4.44 -0.27 31.82
CA THR A 318 -5.38 0.74 32.32
C THR A 318 -5.84 1.73 31.25
N PHE A 319 -5.43 1.57 29.99
CA PHE A 319 -5.92 2.42 28.90
C PHE A 319 -7.42 2.20 28.64
N ASP A 320 -8.09 3.24 28.16
CA ASP A 320 -9.44 3.13 27.63
C ASP A 320 -9.40 2.45 26.26
N TYR A 321 -9.42 1.11 26.27
CA TYR A 321 -9.35 0.30 25.05
C TYR A 321 -10.58 0.45 24.16
N LYS A 322 -11.73 0.83 24.71
CA LYS A 322 -12.91 1.10 23.89
C LYS A 322 -12.68 2.38 23.08
N ALA A 323 -12.27 3.47 23.75
CA ALA A 323 -11.94 4.72 23.07
C ALA A 323 -10.78 4.54 22.07
N LEU A 324 -9.77 3.72 22.40
CA LEU A 324 -8.68 3.39 21.48
C LEU A 324 -9.19 2.70 20.22
N THR A 325 -10.00 1.65 20.37
CA THR A 325 -10.59 0.92 19.24
C THR A 325 -11.44 1.85 18.37
N ASP A 326 -12.28 2.68 18.99
CA ASP A 326 -13.14 3.65 18.30
C ASP A 326 -12.28 4.68 17.51
N LEU A 327 -11.16 5.13 18.09
CA LEU A 327 -10.21 6.01 17.41
C LEU A 327 -9.53 5.31 16.22
N ILE A 328 -9.03 4.08 16.39
CA ILE A 328 -8.33 3.35 15.32
C ILE A 328 -9.29 3.03 14.17
N LYS A 329 -10.55 2.62 14.44
CA LYS A 329 -11.57 2.39 13.40
C LYS A 329 -11.74 3.63 12.53
N ARG A 330 -11.90 4.81 13.15
CA ARG A 330 -12.08 6.09 12.44
C ARG A 330 -10.83 6.57 11.71
N ALA A 331 -9.65 6.45 12.32
CA ALA A 331 -8.45 7.14 11.87
C ALA A 331 -7.44 6.23 11.14
N GLY A 332 -7.30 4.97 11.55
CA GLY A 332 -6.15 4.13 11.19
C GLY A 332 -5.97 3.87 9.69
N HIS A 333 -7.05 3.96 8.92
CA HIS A 333 -7.05 3.74 7.47
C HIS A 333 -6.79 5.01 6.63
N LEU A 334 -6.72 6.17 7.28
CA LEU A 334 -6.53 7.45 6.62
C LEU A 334 -5.05 7.71 6.27
N SER A 335 -4.84 8.74 5.44
CA SER A 335 -3.49 9.20 5.12
C SER A 335 -2.90 9.95 6.31
N HIS A 336 -1.70 9.54 6.75
CA HIS A 336 -0.92 10.24 7.77
C HIS A 336 -0.37 11.60 7.31
N LYS A 337 -0.45 11.90 6.01
CA LYS A 337 0.03 13.16 5.44
C LYS A 337 -0.96 14.32 5.59
N ASP A 338 -2.18 14.08 6.07
CA ASP A 338 -3.07 15.15 6.51
C ASP A 338 -2.68 15.54 7.95
N TRP A 339 -1.65 16.36 8.11
CA TRP A 339 -1.01 16.58 9.42
C TRP A 339 -1.91 17.25 10.44
N ALA A 340 -2.76 18.18 10.02
CA ALA A 340 -3.74 18.78 10.94
C ALA A 340 -4.66 17.71 11.52
N ARG A 341 -5.10 16.76 10.68
CA ARG A 341 -5.91 15.62 11.14
C ARG A 341 -5.10 14.63 11.98
N THR A 342 -3.89 14.28 11.55
CA THR A 342 -2.99 13.39 12.30
C THR A 342 -2.67 13.96 13.68
N GLU A 343 -2.48 15.28 13.78
CA GLU A 343 -2.28 15.98 15.05
C GLU A 343 -3.53 15.92 15.93
N ALA A 344 -4.72 16.24 15.39
CA ALA A 344 -5.96 16.15 16.14
C ALA A 344 -6.18 14.74 16.72
N PHE A 345 -5.93 13.70 15.92
CA PHE A 345 -6.00 12.32 16.44
C PHE A 345 -4.87 11.97 17.41
N GLY A 346 -3.68 12.56 17.27
CA GLY A 346 -2.60 12.45 18.24
C GLY A 346 -2.98 13.05 19.60
N ASP A 347 -3.75 14.14 19.61
CA ASP A 347 -4.29 14.74 20.84
C ASP A 347 -5.36 13.85 21.49
N GLU A 348 -6.26 13.26 20.69
CA GLU A 348 -7.20 12.25 21.19
C GLU A 348 -6.45 11.02 21.77
N LEU A 349 -5.38 10.57 21.09
CA LEU A 349 -4.55 9.47 21.55
C LEU A 349 -3.83 9.81 22.87
N LYS A 350 -3.41 11.07 23.07
CA LYS A 350 -2.82 11.56 24.33
C LYS A 350 -3.79 11.42 25.50
N VAL A 351 -5.09 11.65 25.28
CA VAL A 351 -6.12 11.46 26.30
C VAL A 351 -6.26 9.98 26.67
N ILE A 352 -6.17 9.08 25.68
CA ILE A 352 -6.37 7.64 25.88
C ILE A 352 -5.15 6.94 26.50
N LEU A 353 -3.95 7.24 25.98
CA LEU A 353 -2.70 6.57 26.39
C LEU A 353 -1.95 7.34 27.49
N GLY A 354 -2.27 8.60 27.70
CA GLY A 354 -1.52 9.51 28.56
C GLY A 354 -0.28 10.09 27.87
N THR A 355 0.71 10.46 28.68
CA THR A 355 1.92 11.16 28.25
C THR A 355 3.18 10.38 28.62
N PRO A 356 4.35 10.68 28.05
CA PRO A 356 5.64 10.15 28.49
C PRO A 356 5.93 10.30 29.99
N ALA A 357 5.24 11.19 30.70
CA ALA A 357 5.34 11.31 32.16
C ALA A 357 4.52 10.24 32.92
N SER A 358 3.50 9.65 32.30
CA SER A 358 2.63 8.64 32.90
C SER A 358 3.38 7.31 33.11
N PRO A 359 3.31 6.69 34.32
CA PRO A 359 3.92 5.39 34.57
C PRO A 359 3.47 4.29 33.60
N VAL A 360 2.18 4.28 33.23
CA VAL A 360 1.59 3.26 32.33
C VAL A 360 2.11 3.44 30.91
N PHE A 361 2.20 4.69 30.43
CA PHE A 361 2.79 5.00 29.13
C PHE A 361 4.26 4.60 29.10
N LYS A 362 5.03 4.93 30.14
CA LYS A 362 6.45 4.54 30.25
C LYS A 362 6.66 3.03 30.21
N ALA A 363 5.82 2.26 30.89
CA ALA A 363 5.89 0.80 30.86
C ALA A 363 5.56 0.26 29.45
N THR A 364 4.47 0.74 28.86
CA THR A 364 3.99 0.31 27.53
C THR A 364 5.00 0.60 26.43
N PHE A 365 5.57 1.80 26.44
CA PHE A 365 6.48 2.30 25.40
C PHE A 365 7.92 2.35 25.90
N GLU A 366 8.32 1.41 26.78
CA GLU A 366 9.65 1.38 27.41
C GLU A 366 10.77 1.51 26.37
N ARG A 367 10.75 0.67 25.33
CA ARG A 367 11.79 0.70 24.28
C ARG A 367 11.80 2.03 23.54
N VAL A 368 10.63 2.55 23.17
CA VAL A 368 10.50 3.83 22.45
C VAL A 368 11.13 4.97 23.25
N LEU A 369 10.86 5.05 24.56
CA LEU A 369 11.38 6.12 25.40
C LEU A 369 12.84 5.89 25.83
N LYS A 370 13.19 4.67 26.23
CA LYS A 370 14.51 4.34 26.78
C LYS A 370 15.59 4.34 25.70
N ASP A 371 15.38 3.57 24.63
CA ASP A 371 16.35 3.46 23.53
C ASP A 371 16.32 4.76 22.69
N GLY A 372 15.15 5.39 22.56
CA GLY A 372 15.03 6.73 21.99
C GLY A 372 15.67 7.84 22.84
N GLY A 373 16.00 7.60 24.10
CA GLY A 373 16.75 8.55 24.94
C GLY A 373 15.92 9.68 25.56
N TRP A 374 14.63 9.46 25.82
CA TRP A 374 13.72 10.47 26.38
C TRP A 374 14.25 11.11 27.67
N ASP A 375 14.56 10.30 28.69
CA ASP A 375 15.01 10.82 29.99
C ASP A 375 16.37 11.55 29.88
N ARG A 376 17.24 11.11 28.96
CA ARG A 376 18.51 11.81 28.68
C ARG A 376 18.26 13.18 28.05
N ALA A 377 17.34 13.26 27.09
CA ALA A 377 16.98 14.51 26.43
C ALA A 377 16.34 15.52 27.40
N VAL A 378 15.48 15.04 28.30
CA VAL A 378 14.90 15.86 29.39
C VAL A 378 15.99 16.36 30.32
N SER A 379 16.93 15.50 30.72
CA SER A 379 18.04 15.88 31.60
C SER A 379 19.02 16.85 30.95
N ALA A 380 19.19 16.76 29.63
CA ALA A 380 20.11 17.59 28.83
C ALA A 380 19.42 18.81 28.19
N LYS A 381 18.22 19.18 28.66
CA LYS A 381 17.43 20.30 28.13
C LYS A 381 18.26 21.59 28.04
N PRO A 382 18.30 22.27 26.88
CA PRO A 382 18.95 23.57 26.75
C PRO A 382 18.27 24.63 27.62
N THR A 383 19.05 25.40 28.39
CA THR A 383 18.55 26.46 29.28
C THR A 383 18.71 27.87 28.72
N GLN A 384 19.68 28.07 27.83
CA GLN A 384 20.04 29.40 27.29
C GLN A 384 19.86 29.52 25.77
N GLN A 385 19.54 28.42 25.09
CA GLN A 385 19.39 28.37 23.63
C GLN A 385 18.07 27.68 23.27
N LYS A 386 17.58 27.95 22.06
CA LYS A 386 16.44 27.20 21.51
C LYS A 386 16.83 25.72 21.39
N PRO A 387 15.95 24.78 21.76
CA PRO A 387 16.16 23.36 21.44
C PRO A 387 16.17 23.12 19.93
N TRP A 388 16.72 21.96 19.54
CA TRP A 388 16.80 21.52 18.16
C TRP A 388 15.68 20.56 17.79
N ILE A 389 15.15 20.69 16.58
CA ILE A 389 14.42 19.63 15.89
C ILE A 389 15.24 19.21 14.67
N VAL A 390 15.58 17.93 14.63
CA VAL A 390 16.49 17.37 13.63
C VAL A 390 15.77 16.37 12.74
N LEU A 391 15.77 16.64 11.44
CA LEU A 391 15.35 15.68 10.42
C LEU A 391 16.57 14.90 9.94
N VAL A 392 16.60 13.60 10.20
CA VAL A 392 17.68 12.69 9.80
C VAL A 392 17.27 11.96 8.52
N THR A 393 17.97 12.23 7.42
CA THR A 393 17.71 11.66 6.09
C THR A 393 18.88 10.82 5.58
N GLY A 394 18.62 10.05 4.52
CA GLY A 394 19.57 9.15 3.90
C GLY A 394 19.12 7.69 3.95
N LEU A 395 19.89 6.83 3.30
CA LEU A 395 19.55 5.41 3.13
C LEU A 395 19.48 4.63 4.44
N ASN A 396 18.73 3.53 4.44
CA ASN A 396 18.86 2.52 5.48
C ASN A 396 20.20 1.78 5.32
N GLY A 397 20.78 1.31 6.42
CA GLY A 397 22.04 0.54 6.38
C GLY A 397 23.31 1.36 6.56
N ILE A 398 23.23 2.69 6.51
CA ILE A 398 24.42 3.56 6.51
C ILE A 398 24.78 4.10 7.91
N ARG A 399 24.45 3.33 8.97
CA ARG A 399 24.80 3.62 10.37
C ARG A 399 24.31 4.98 10.91
N LYS A 400 23.25 5.59 10.34
CA LYS A 400 22.73 6.91 10.74
C LYS A 400 22.59 7.07 12.25
N SER A 401 21.75 6.24 12.90
CA SER A 401 21.54 6.31 14.34
C SER A 401 22.84 6.08 15.10
N THR A 402 23.64 5.08 14.71
CA THR A 402 24.95 4.80 15.33
C THR A 402 25.87 6.01 15.32
N SER A 403 25.96 6.74 14.19
CA SER A 403 26.77 7.96 14.05
C SER A 403 26.38 9.03 15.06
N LEU A 404 25.09 9.22 15.32
CA LEU A 404 24.58 10.23 16.26
C LEU A 404 25.02 9.99 17.71
N TYR A 405 25.39 8.75 18.05
CA TYR A 405 25.89 8.33 19.36
C TYR A 405 27.42 8.20 19.43
N GLN A 406 28.15 8.60 18.38
CA GLN A 406 29.61 8.55 18.42
C GLN A 406 30.18 9.73 19.23
N PRO A 407 31.27 9.54 20.00
CA PRO A 407 31.89 10.64 20.77
C PRO A 407 32.34 11.83 19.91
N TRP A 408 32.68 11.58 18.65
CA TRP A 408 33.10 12.61 17.69
C TRP A 408 31.93 13.30 16.97
N TRP A 409 30.68 12.88 17.20
CA TRP A 409 29.53 13.30 16.39
C TRP A 409 29.39 14.82 16.29
N GLN A 410 29.47 15.53 17.42
CA GLN A 410 29.30 16.98 17.42
C GLN A 410 30.47 17.70 16.70
N ASP A 411 31.68 17.14 16.71
CA ASP A 411 32.82 17.68 15.93
C ASP A 411 32.60 17.51 14.43
N CYS A 412 32.06 16.35 14.03
CA CYS A 412 31.68 16.06 12.65
C CYS A 412 30.57 17.00 12.19
N LEU A 413 29.51 17.17 12.99
CA LEU A 413 28.39 18.06 12.68
C LEU A 413 28.83 19.52 12.58
N GLN A 414 29.63 20.01 13.53
CA GLN A 414 30.18 21.37 13.46
C GLN A 414 31.03 21.58 12.20
N SER A 415 31.85 20.58 11.84
CA SER A 415 32.67 20.64 10.63
C SER A 415 31.83 20.62 9.34
N SER A 416 30.69 19.92 9.33
CA SER A 416 29.74 19.91 8.21
C SER A 416 29.03 21.26 8.04
N LEU A 417 28.57 21.86 9.15
CA LEU A 417 27.90 23.16 9.14
C LEU A 417 28.85 24.31 8.78
N GLY A 418 30.13 24.20 9.15
CA GLY A 418 31.15 25.19 8.81
C GLY A 418 30.75 26.61 9.25
N ALA A 419 30.85 27.57 8.33
CA ALA A 419 30.53 28.98 8.62
C ALA A 419 29.04 29.26 8.86
N THR A 420 28.12 28.31 8.55
CA THR A 420 26.68 28.50 8.77
C THR A 420 26.27 28.42 10.25
N TYR A 421 27.16 27.88 11.10
CA TYR A 421 26.92 27.77 12.54
C TYR A 421 28.12 28.30 13.34
N SER A 422 27.89 29.35 14.13
CA SER A 422 28.90 30.00 14.98
C SER A 422 28.75 29.67 16.47
N GLY A 423 27.78 28.84 16.85
CA GLY A 423 27.54 28.46 18.24
C GLY A 423 28.57 27.45 18.78
N PRO A 424 28.54 27.18 20.10
CA PRO A 424 29.40 26.18 20.70
C PRO A 424 29.05 24.78 20.21
N LYS A 425 30.04 23.88 20.15
CA LYS A 425 29.86 22.51 19.70
C LYS A 425 28.91 21.73 20.60
N GLU A 426 29.02 21.97 21.90
CA GLU A 426 28.33 21.25 22.97
C GLU A 426 26.81 21.46 22.90
N SER A 427 26.35 22.55 22.28
CA SER A 427 24.92 22.82 22.07
C SER A 427 24.35 22.21 20.79
N LEU A 428 25.17 21.56 19.96
CA LEU A 428 24.68 20.81 18.79
C LEU A 428 23.96 19.52 19.25
N PRO A 429 22.93 19.09 18.52
CA PRO A 429 22.17 17.89 18.88
C PRO A 429 22.99 16.61 18.61
N SER A 430 22.89 15.64 19.52
CA SER A 430 23.47 14.29 19.47
C SER A 430 22.49 13.27 20.07
N GLY A 431 22.77 11.97 19.86
CA GLY A 431 21.99 10.91 20.51
C GLY A 431 22.05 10.94 22.05
N PHE A 432 23.05 11.62 22.64
CA PHE A 432 23.18 11.72 24.09
C PHE A 432 22.37 12.85 24.71
N ASN A 433 21.95 13.87 23.93
CA ASN A 433 21.21 15.03 24.43
C ASN A 433 19.87 15.26 23.74
N SER A 434 19.40 14.29 22.94
CA SER A 434 18.18 14.41 22.13
C SER A 434 17.33 13.15 22.25
N PHE A 435 16.01 13.32 22.12
CA PHE A 435 15.09 12.19 22.01
C PHE A 435 14.93 11.82 20.54
N PHE A 436 15.25 10.58 20.20
CA PHE A 436 15.12 10.05 18.85
C PHE A 436 13.79 9.30 18.69
N ARG A 437 12.86 9.93 17.97
CA ARG A 437 11.57 9.37 17.60
C ARG A 437 11.75 8.31 16.51
N GLN A 438 11.96 7.06 16.92
CA GLN A 438 12.16 5.91 16.03
C GLN A 438 10.83 5.23 15.67
N LEU A 439 10.45 5.34 14.39
CA LEU A 439 9.17 4.84 13.89
C LEU A 439 9.03 3.32 14.01
N ASP A 440 10.12 2.61 13.73
CA ASP A 440 10.18 1.16 13.80
C ASP A 440 9.95 0.63 15.22
N TYR A 441 10.41 1.34 16.25
CA TYR A 441 10.13 0.98 17.64
C TYR A 441 8.65 1.12 17.96
N MET A 442 8.03 2.23 17.56
CA MET A 442 6.59 2.44 17.78
C MET A 442 5.74 1.41 17.04
N ILE A 443 6.02 1.16 15.76
CA ILE A 443 5.25 0.18 14.97
C ILE A 443 5.40 -1.22 15.55
N CYS A 444 6.60 -1.62 15.95
CA CYS A 444 6.83 -2.93 16.55
C CYS A 444 6.13 -3.08 17.91
N THR A 445 6.05 -2.02 18.73
CA THR A 445 5.26 -2.05 19.97
C THR A 445 3.76 -2.14 19.67
N LEU A 446 3.25 -1.36 18.72
CA LEU A 446 1.82 -1.32 18.36
C LEU A 446 1.31 -2.60 17.69
N ALA A 447 2.18 -3.30 16.95
CA ALA A 447 1.86 -4.49 16.17
C ALA A 447 2.71 -5.70 16.60
N SER A 448 3.07 -5.80 17.88
CA SER A 448 4.01 -6.82 18.38
C SER A 448 3.55 -8.25 18.07
N LEU A 449 2.25 -8.55 18.16
CA LEU A 449 1.76 -9.89 17.84
C LEU A 449 1.87 -10.22 16.34
N ASP A 450 1.69 -9.23 15.47
CA ASP A 450 1.96 -9.39 14.03
C ASP A 450 3.44 -9.59 13.74
N PHE A 451 4.34 -8.88 14.45
CA PHE A 451 5.78 -9.09 14.34
C PHE A 451 6.18 -10.47 14.82
N LYS A 452 5.60 -10.96 15.92
CA LYS A 452 5.85 -12.31 16.41
C LYS A 452 5.49 -13.36 15.36
N GLN A 453 4.32 -13.25 14.74
CA GLN A 453 3.93 -14.13 13.63
C GLN A 453 4.87 -14.00 12.43
N MET A 454 5.28 -12.77 12.10
CA MET A 454 6.20 -12.51 10.98
C MET A 454 7.59 -13.16 11.18
N TYR A 455 8.07 -13.28 12.41
CA TYR A 455 9.36 -13.92 12.70
C TYR A 455 9.41 -15.43 12.38
N GLU A 456 8.25 -16.07 12.16
CA GLU A 456 8.17 -17.47 11.71
C GLU A 456 8.54 -17.63 10.22
N ILE A 457 8.63 -16.53 9.46
CA ILE A 457 8.98 -16.56 8.04
C ILE A 457 10.46 -16.94 7.87
N ASN A 458 10.72 -17.93 7.03
CA ASN A 458 12.06 -18.44 6.75
C ASN A 458 12.76 -17.75 5.56
N ASP A 459 12.00 -17.13 4.67
CA ASP A 459 12.49 -16.49 3.45
C ASP A 459 12.65 -14.98 3.63
N VAL A 460 13.86 -14.46 3.40
CA VAL A 460 14.21 -13.04 3.62
C VAL A 460 13.35 -12.11 2.77
N MET A 461 13.09 -12.47 1.51
CA MET A 461 12.29 -11.64 0.61
C MET A 461 10.83 -11.54 1.05
N THR A 462 10.24 -12.66 1.45
CA THR A 462 8.88 -12.74 2.00
C THR A 462 8.77 -11.99 3.31
N TYR A 463 9.80 -12.12 4.17
CA TYR A 463 9.90 -11.40 5.43
C TYR A 463 9.96 -9.87 5.20
N SER A 464 10.85 -9.40 4.32
CA SER A 464 10.97 -7.99 3.90
C SER A 464 9.62 -7.43 3.44
N LYS A 465 8.94 -8.13 2.52
CA LYS A 465 7.62 -7.74 2.00
C LYS A 465 6.55 -7.68 3.08
N ARG A 466 6.50 -8.68 3.97
CA ARG A 466 5.55 -8.71 5.09
C ARG A 466 5.81 -7.54 6.04
N LYS A 467 7.06 -7.28 6.39
CA LYS A 467 7.47 -6.15 7.23
C LYS A 467 7.07 -4.82 6.61
N ALA A 468 7.36 -4.62 5.32
CA ALA A 468 6.93 -3.43 4.60
C ALA A 468 5.41 -3.21 4.62
N SER A 469 4.65 -4.29 4.48
CA SER A 469 3.18 -4.24 4.54
C SER A 469 2.67 -3.86 5.93
N LEU A 470 3.27 -4.39 7.00
CA LEU A 470 2.96 -3.99 8.38
C LEU A 470 3.27 -2.51 8.60
N PHE A 471 4.46 -2.05 8.20
CA PHE A 471 4.83 -0.64 8.35
C PHE A 471 3.85 0.29 7.62
N LYS A 472 3.38 -0.11 6.45
CA LYS A 472 2.40 0.63 5.68
C LYS A 472 1.04 0.64 6.39
N ARG A 473 0.57 -0.52 6.86
CA ARG A 473 -0.74 -0.68 7.52
C ARG A 473 -0.83 0.11 8.82
N TYR A 474 0.20 0.05 9.64
CA TYR A 474 0.27 0.71 10.95
C TYR A 474 0.87 2.12 10.90
N ARG A 475 1.07 2.69 9.70
CA ARG A 475 1.71 3.99 9.55
C ARG A 475 0.92 5.11 10.22
N MET A 476 -0.39 5.18 10.00
CA MET A 476 -1.21 6.24 10.61
C MET A 476 -1.15 6.20 12.13
N LEU A 477 -1.29 5.02 12.73
CA LEU A 477 -1.24 4.84 14.18
C LEU A 477 0.10 5.25 14.79
N SER A 478 1.20 4.85 14.17
CA SER A 478 2.54 5.25 14.61
C SER A 478 2.86 6.73 14.38
N GLU A 479 2.21 7.38 13.42
CA GLU A 479 2.28 8.84 13.25
C GLU A 479 1.44 9.59 14.29
N MET A 480 0.25 9.11 14.65
CA MET A 480 -0.52 9.69 15.77
C MET A 480 0.29 9.65 17.08
N LEU A 481 0.91 8.50 17.39
CA LEU A 481 1.82 8.35 18.54
C LEU A 481 3.07 9.23 18.38
N GLY A 482 3.59 9.34 17.16
CA GLY A 482 4.72 10.20 16.85
C GLY A 482 4.46 11.68 17.12
N VAL A 483 3.32 12.21 16.67
CA VAL A 483 2.92 13.59 16.90
C VAL A 483 2.73 13.85 18.39
N LEU A 484 2.08 12.92 19.12
CA LEU A 484 1.96 12.99 20.58
C LEU A 484 3.33 13.18 21.24
N LEU A 485 4.31 12.34 20.90
CA LEU A 485 5.66 12.41 21.47
C LEU A 485 6.40 13.70 21.09
N LEU A 486 6.24 14.18 19.85
CA LEU A 486 6.85 15.43 19.40
C LEU A 486 6.25 16.65 20.11
N LYS A 487 4.93 16.67 20.33
CA LYS A 487 4.24 17.74 21.08
C LYS A 487 4.65 17.75 22.54
N ASP A 488 4.70 16.58 23.18
CA ASP A 488 5.16 16.47 24.56
C ASP A 488 6.63 16.90 24.70
N GLY A 489 7.48 16.53 23.73
CA GLY A 489 8.87 17.00 23.68
C GLY A 489 8.98 18.51 23.49
N LYS A 490 8.11 19.10 22.66
CA LYS A 490 7.98 20.55 22.45
C LYS A 490 7.55 21.27 23.73
N GLU A 491 6.58 20.73 24.46
CA GLU A 491 6.13 21.22 25.77
C GLU A 491 7.28 21.21 26.78
N ASN A 492 8.13 20.18 26.74
CA ASN A 492 9.31 20.06 27.58
C ASN A 492 10.52 20.85 27.07
N ALA A 493 10.47 21.43 25.87
CA ALA A 493 11.56 22.15 25.19
C ALA A 493 12.88 21.36 25.13
N ILE A 494 12.80 20.06 24.81
CA ILE A 494 13.97 19.19 24.63
C ILE A 494 14.40 19.13 23.15
N ASN A 495 15.63 18.68 22.90
CA ASN A 495 16.07 18.37 21.55
C ASN A 495 15.38 17.11 21.04
N LEU A 496 14.94 17.14 19.79
CA LEU A 496 14.17 16.09 19.15
C LEU A 496 14.81 15.69 17.82
N MET A 497 14.78 14.40 17.51
CA MET A 497 15.25 13.85 16.24
C MET A 497 14.18 12.93 15.66
N LEU A 498 14.03 12.93 14.33
CA LEU A 498 13.21 11.97 13.61
C LEU A 498 13.94 11.47 12.37
N GLU A 499 13.79 10.20 12.06
CA GLU A 499 14.40 9.57 10.89
C GLU A 499 13.38 9.42 9.77
N THR A 500 13.81 9.70 8.55
CA THR A 500 13.05 9.39 7.34
C THR A 500 13.99 8.92 6.24
N SER A 501 13.44 8.27 5.22
CA SER A 501 14.19 7.85 4.04
C SER A 501 14.55 9.03 3.12
N GLY A 502 14.13 10.25 3.41
CA GLY A 502 14.46 11.46 2.66
C GLY A 502 13.77 11.60 1.29
N ARG A 503 12.88 10.68 0.90
CA ARG A 503 12.27 10.64 -0.44
C ARG A 503 11.13 11.63 -0.66
N ASP A 504 10.67 12.29 0.39
CA ASP A 504 9.43 13.07 0.37
C ASP A 504 9.65 14.45 0.98
N VAL A 505 9.48 15.49 0.16
CA VAL A 505 9.57 16.91 0.56
C VAL A 505 8.56 17.23 1.66
N ALA A 506 7.45 16.50 1.72
CA ALA A 506 6.41 16.70 2.73
C ALA A 506 6.94 16.51 4.17
N MET A 507 8.07 15.81 4.39
CA MET A 507 8.65 15.69 5.73
C MET A 507 9.23 17.00 6.28
N TYR A 508 9.65 17.92 5.42
CA TYR A 508 10.13 19.25 5.85
C TYR A 508 8.96 20.12 6.26
N GLU A 509 7.90 20.09 5.45
CA GLU A 509 6.63 20.76 5.73
C GLU A 509 5.98 20.23 7.02
N TYR A 510 6.08 18.94 7.30
CA TYR A 510 5.65 18.33 8.57
C TYR A 510 6.38 18.93 9.78
N ILE A 511 7.68 19.21 9.67
CA ILE A 511 8.44 19.85 10.74
C ILE A 511 8.09 21.32 10.88
N ASP A 512 7.88 22.04 9.78
CA ASP A 512 7.43 23.42 9.83
C ASP A 512 6.02 23.56 10.40
N PHE A 513 5.16 22.57 10.15
CA PHE A 513 3.81 22.52 10.71
C PHE A 513 3.82 22.41 12.24
N ILE A 514 4.69 21.54 12.80
CA ILE A 514 4.74 21.31 14.25
C ILE A 514 5.63 22.33 14.98
N PHE A 515 6.74 22.77 14.37
CA PHE A 515 7.79 23.55 15.03
C PHE A 515 7.93 24.94 14.43
N ASP A 516 7.82 25.93 15.30
CA ASP A 516 7.96 27.35 14.96
C ASP A 516 9.41 27.82 15.15
N ASP A 517 9.90 28.63 14.21
CA ASP A 517 11.29 29.11 14.18
C ASP A 517 11.64 30.00 15.38
N SER A 518 10.67 30.63 16.03
CA SER A 518 10.90 31.41 17.24
C SER A 518 11.21 30.53 18.45
N LYS A 519 10.82 29.25 18.44
CA LYS A 519 10.94 28.33 19.58
C LYS A 519 11.99 27.24 19.38
N TYR A 520 12.26 26.84 18.14
CA TYR A 520 13.15 25.73 17.83
C TYR A 520 14.15 26.11 16.73
N ASN A 521 15.36 25.57 16.82
CA ASN A 521 16.30 25.55 15.69
C ASN A 521 15.98 24.31 14.83
N LYS A 522 15.95 24.46 13.51
CA LYS A 522 15.68 23.36 12.57
C LYS A 522 16.96 22.94 11.87
N LEU A 523 17.22 21.63 11.84
CA LEU A 523 18.40 21.05 11.22
C LEU A 523 18.01 19.85 10.38
N CYS A 524 18.45 19.80 9.13
CA CYS A 524 18.40 18.60 8.31
C CYS A 524 19.80 17.98 8.20
N LEU A 525 19.90 16.69 8.52
CA LEU A 525 21.12 15.89 8.37
C LEU A 525 20.92 14.93 7.20
N ASN A 526 21.78 14.98 6.20
CA ASN A 526 21.76 14.03 5.10
C ASN A 526 23.00 13.15 5.09
N PHE A 527 22.78 11.85 5.24
CA PHE A 527 23.84 10.85 5.14
C PHE A 527 23.93 10.32 3.71
N LYS A 528 25.08 10.52 3.05
CA LYS A 528 25.40 9.98 1.72
C LYS A 528 26.39 8.84 1.86
N ILE A 529 26.23 7.77 1.08
CA ILE A 529 27.18 6.66 1.05
C ILE A 529 27.96 6.64 -0.26
N ASN A 530 29.24 6.30 -0.19
CA ASN A 530 30.11 6.12 -1.36
C ASN A 530 29.61 5.03 -2.32
N ASP A 531 29.23 3.87 -1.79
CA ASP A 531 28.83 2.69 -2.56
C ASP A 531 27.65 1.99 -1.85
N ILE A 532 26.53 1.88 -2.56
CA ILE A 532 25.27 1.38 -2.00
C ILE A 532 25.37 -0.09 -1.55
N LYS A 533 26.30 -0.88 -2.13
CA LYS A 533 26.43 -2.30 -1.80
C LYS A 533 26.73 -2.54 -0.31
N TYR A 534 27.41 -1.61 0.35
CA TYR A 534 27.70 -1.70 1.79
C TYR A 534 26.43 -1.44 2.62
N ALA A 535 25.55 -0.55 2.15
CA ALA A 535 24.24 -0.32 2.77
C ALA A 535 23.34 -1.54 2.60
N GLU A 536 23.31 -2.14 1.40
CA GLU A 536 22.59 -3.38 1.08
C GLU A 536 23.05 -4.52 1.98
N ALA A 537 24.36 -4.82 1.99
CA ALA A 537 24.93 -5.85 2.84
C ALA A 537 24.62 -5.61 4.33
N SER A 538 24.69 -4.37 4.80
CA SER A 538 24.33 -4.04 6.19
C SER A 538 22.84 -4.20 6.49
N VAL A 539 21.96 -4.02 5.50
CA VAL A 539 20.51 -4.26 5.66
C VAL A 539 20.24 -5.76 5.70
N ASP A 540 20.83 -6.52 4.78
CA ASP A 540 20.64 -7.97 4.68
C ASP A 540 21.12 -8.68 5.95
N ILE A 541 22.35 -8.39 6.41
CA ILE A 541 22.90 -8.97 7.65
C ILE A 541 21.98 -8.70 8.85
N ARG A 542 21.48 -7.47 8.99
CA ARG A 542 20.56 -7.12 10.10
C ARG A 542 19.23 -7.83 9.97
N MET A 543 18.70 -7.97 8.76
CA MET A 543 17.43 -8.65 8.54
C MET A 543 17.55 -10.14 8.83
N GLU A 544 18.64 -10.78 8.42
CA GLU A 544 18.92 -12.17 8.78
C GLU A 544 19.10 -12.36 10.28
N GLU A 545 19.81 -11.45 10.96
CA GLU A 545 19.98 -11.50 12.42
C GLU A 545 18.64 -11.31 13.14
N GLU A 546 17.83 -10.34 12.70
CA GLU A 546 16.48 -10.09 13.21
C GLU A 546 15.59 -11.33 13.07
N MET A 547 15.58 -11.99 11.90
CA MET A 547 14.85 -13.24 11.68
C MET A 547 15.37 -14.37 12.58
N LYS A 548 16.69 -14.55 12.71
CA LYS A 548 17.30 -15.57 13.59
C LYS A 548 16.90 -15.36 15.04
N ARG A 549 16.96 -14.12 15.53
CA ARG A 549 16.59 -13.75 16.89
C ARG A 549 15.07 -13.85 17.13
N GLY A 550 14.27 -13.50 16.12
CA GLY A 550 12.82 -13.56 16.19
C GLY A 550 12.27 -14.97 16.38
N LYS A 551 12.87 -15.97 15.72
CA LYS A 551 12.48 -17.38 15.87
C LYS A 551 12.61 -17.90 17.31
N ILE A 552 13.61 -17.42 18.04
CA ILE A 552 13.89 -17.86 19.40
C ILE A 552 13.40 -16.87 20.47
N CYS A 553 12.81 -15.74 20.07
CA CYS A 553 12.33 -14.76 21.04
C CYS A 553 11.08 -15.29 21.76
N GLY A 554 10.97 -14.94 23.05
CA GLY A 554 9.79 -15.26 23.84
C GLY A 554 8.54 -14.54 23.35
N GLU A 555 7.46 -14.71 24.11
CA GLU A 555 6.15 -14.14 23.75
C GLU A 555 5.96 -12.71 24.26
N SER A 556 6.88 -12.21 25.09
CA SER A 556 6.71 -10.88 25.67
C SER A 556 6.87 -9.80 24.60
N VAL A 557 6.01 -8.78 24.64
CA VAL A 557 6.09 -7.62 23.73
C VAL A 557 7.44 -6.94 23.82
N LYS A 558 8.04 -6.92 25.02
CA LYS A 558 9.38 -6.41 25.21
C LYS A 558 10.39 -7.18 24.34
N GLU A 559 10.48 -8.50 24.49
CA GLU A 559 11.42 -9.31 23.70
C GLU A 559 11.17 -9.18 22.19
N VAL A 560 9.91 -9.31 21.76
CA VAL A 560 9.51 -9.15 20.35
C VAL A 560 9.94 -7.80 19.81
N SER A 561 9.71 -6.74 20.59
CA SER A 561 10.13 -5.40 20.20
C SER A 561 11.65 -5.34 20.06
N TYR A 562 12.43 -5.79 21.04
CA TYR A 562 13.90 -5.73 21.03
C TYR A 562 14.57 -6.59 19.94
N VAL A 563 13.85 -7.55 19.36
CA VAL A 563 14.31 -8.27 18.15
C VAL A 563 14.34 -7.35 16.93
N ASN A 564 13.41 -6.41 16.77
CA ASN A 564 13.39 -5.54 15.60
C ASN A 564 14.63 -4.63 15.55
N LEU A 565 15.44 -4.78 14.49
CA LEU A 565 16.73 -4.14 14.25
C LEU A 565 16.68 -3.04 13.17
N GLY A 566 15.51 -2.73 12.63
CA GLY A 566 15.37 -1.57 11.76
C GLY A 566 14.03 -1.45 11.03
N GLY A 567 14.06 -0.63 9.97
CA GLY A 567 12.90 -0.31 9.15
C GLY A 567 12.44 -1.42 8.20
N PRO A 568 11.48 -1.10 7.31
CA PRO A 568 10.76 -2.08 6.48
C PRO A 568 11.48 -2.51 5.20
N TYR A 569 12.53 -1.81 4.80
CA TYR A 569 13.11 -1.97 3.47
C TYR A 569 14.26 -2.98 3.49
N GLY A 570 14.16 -4.01 2.65
CA GLY A 570 15.28 -4.86 2.24
C GLY A 570 16.19 -4.15 1.22
N SER A 571 17.28 -4.82 0.85
CA SER A 571 18.28 -4.32 -0.11
C SER A 571 17.68 -4.00 -1.48
N GLU A 572 16.68 -4.75 -1.93
CA GLU A 572 16.11 -4.70 -3.28
C GLU A 572 15.46 -3.36 -3.67
N VAL A 573 15.11 -2.52 -2.69
CA VAL A 573 14.51 -1.20 -2.93
C VAL A 573 15.47 -0.04 -2.69
N LEU A 574 16.68 -0.29 -2.16
CA LEU A 574 17.57 0.77 -1.70
C LEU A 574 18.04 1.68 -2.84
N GLU A 575 18.29 1.15 -4.04
CA GLU A 575 18.69 1.95 -5.20
C GLU A 575 17.65 3.01 -5.56
N GLY A 576 16.37 2.61 -5.58
CA GLY A 576 15.27 3.55 -5.80
C GLY A 576 15.15 4.58 -4.66
N VAL A 577 15.33 4.13 -3.42
CA VAL A 577 15.32 5.03 -2.25
C VAL A 577 16.47 6.02 -2.30
N LYS A 578 17.67 5.60 -2.74
CA LYS A 578 18.88 6.44 -2.86
C LYS A 578 18.61 7.58 -3.82
N ARG A 579 18.22 7.23 -5.04
CA ARG A 579 17.92 8.19 -6.11
C ARG A 579 16.87 9.20 -5.68
N ASP A 580 15.78 8.71 -5.08
CA ASP A 580 14.67 9.59 -4.66
C ASP A 580 15.08 10.50 -3.49
N SER A 581 15.88 10.00 -2.55
CA SER A 581 16.41 10.78 -1.43
C SER A 581 17.43 11.84 -1.87
N GLU A 582 18.34 11.49 -2.78
CA GLU A 582 19.35 12.41 -3.33
C GLU A 582 18.66 13.54 -4.11
N ARG A 583 17.68 13.19 -4.96
CA ARG A 583 16.87 14.18 -5.68
C ARG A 583 16.20 15.18 -4.72
N VAL A 584 15.53 14.69 -3.68
CA VAL A 584 14.86 15.58 -2.70
C VAL A 584 15.87 16.40 -1.92
N TRP A 585 17.01 15.83 -1.54
CA TRP A 585 18.06 16.58 -0.87
C TRP A 585 18.58 17.73 -1.73
N ASP A 586 18.87 17.47 -3.00
CA ASP A 586 19.35 18.50 -3.93
C ASP A 586 18.28 19.58 -4.13
N GLU A 587 17.00 19.20 -4.25
CA GLU A 587 15.87 20.11 -4.36
C GLU A 587 15.75 21.06 -3.16
N VAL A 588 15.74 20.53 -1.94
CA VAL A 588 15.51 21.34 -0.72
C VAL A 588 16.75 22.12 -0.28
N SER A 589 17.95 21.56 -0.46
CA SER A 589 19.20 22.22 -0.06
C SER A 589 19.58 23.34 -1.02
N ALA A 590 19.39 23.15 -2.34
CA ALA A 590 19.69 24.18 -3.34
C ALA A 590 18.70 25.34 -3.31
N ALA A 591 17.42 25.07 -3.07
CA ALA A 591 16.41 26.13 -2.89
C ALA A 591 16.67 26.96 -1.62
N GLY A 592 17.34 26.36 -0.63
CA GLY A 592 17.36 26.87 0.72
C GLY A 592 15.96 26.76 1.36
N ARG A 593 15.93 26.73 2.70
CA ARG A 593 14.67 26.78 3.44
C ARG A 593 14.87 27.71 4.63
N GLU A 594 14.03 28.73 4.73
CA GLU A 594 14.11 29.72 5.80
C GLU A 594 14.02 29.04 7.16
N GLY A 595 14.90 29.42 8.10
CA GLY A 595 14.95 28.84 9.45
C GLY A 595 15.66 27.48 9.55
N TRP A 596 16.08 26.88 8.44
CA TRP A 596 16.76 25.58 8.43
C TRP A 596 18.28 25.68 8.25
N LEU A 597 19.00 24.85 9.00
CA LEU A 597 20.38 24.48 8.70
C LEU A 597 20.43 23.13 7.99
N PHE A 598 21.41 22.96 7.10
CA PHE A 598 21.62 21.74 6.34
C PHE A 598 23.05 21.25 6.54
N ALA A 599 23.19 19.97 6.91
CA ALA A 599 24.49 19.33 7.08
C ALA A 599 24.52 18.03 6.29
N GLU A 600 25.56 17.88 5.46
CA GLU A 600 25.83 16.65 4.73
C GLU A 600 26.94 15.86 5.42
N ILE A 601 26.70 14.57 5.63
CA ILE A 601 27.63 13.62 6.23
C ILE A 601 27.93 12.54 5.19
N ASN A 602 29.17 12.48 4.73
CA ASN A 602 29.62 11.42 3.84
C ASN A 602 29.95 10.18 4.68
N VAL A 603 29.46 9.03 4.27
CA VAL A 603 29.71 7.75 4.91
C VAL A 603 30.48 6.89 3.92
N GLU A 604 31.64 6.40 4.35
CA GLU A 604 32.43 5.47 3.56
C GLU A 604 32.24 4.06 4.13
N GLY A 605 31.58 3.20 3.36
CA GLY A 605 31.56 1.76 3.63
C GLY A 605 32.84 1.11 3.12
N LYS A 606 33.44 0.23 3.93
CA LYS A 606 34.61 -0.59 3.62
C LYS A 606 34.35 -2.04 4.04
N GLU A 607 35.17 -2.98 3.56
CA GLU A 607 35.03 -4.39 3.95
C GLU A 607 35.24 -4.62 5.46
N ASP A 608 36.11 -3.82 6.08
CA ASP A 608 36.54 -3.95 7.47
C ASP A 608 35.89 -2.94 8.43
N GLY A 609 35.09 -2.00 7.92
CA GLY A 609 34.51 -0.95 8.74
C GLY A 609 33.74 0.13 8.00
N TRP A 610 33.51 1.22 8.74
CA TRP A 610 32.78 2.40 8.30
C TRP A 610 33.54 3.63 8.77
N THR A 611 33.53 4.71 7.98
CA THR A 611 34.00 6.04 8.40
C THR A 611 32.95 7.09 8.04
N ALA A 612 32.95 8.20 8.77
CA ALA A 612 32.14 9.37 8.46
C ALA A 612 33.05 10.55 8.10
N GLY A 613 32.66 11.35 7.12
CA GLY A 613 33.43 12.47 6.60
C GLY A 613 32.59 13.74 6.53
N ALA A 614 33.13 14.84 7.07
CA ALA A 614 32.50 16.15 7.03
C ALA A 614 33.56 17.27 7.06
N GLY A 615 33.38 18.30 6.22
CA GLY A 615 34.29 19.46 6.19
C GLY A 615 35.76 19.10 5.93
N GLY A 616 36.02 18.03 5.14
CA GLY A 616 37.36 17.53 4.85
C GLY A 616 38.02 16.74 5.99
N LYS A 617 37.31 16.47 7.09
CA LYS A 617 37.78 15.60 8.18
C LYS A 617 37.14 14.22 8.10
N GLU A 618 37.89 13.21 8.52
CA GLU A 618 37.44 11.82 8.61
C GLU A 618 37.34 11.39 10.08
N PHE A 619 36.27 10.64 10.39
CA PHE A 619 35.93 10.18 11.72
C PHE A 619 35.68 8.66 11.69
N ASN A 620 36.39 7.93 12.54
CA ASN A 620 36.30 6.48 12.62
C ASN A 620 35.22 6.05 13.60
N PHE A 621 34.38 5.09 13.21
CA PHE A 621 33.42 4.50 14.14
C PHE A 621 34.14 3.74 15.24
N VAL A 622 33.83 4.07 16.49
CA VAL A 622 34.28 3.32 17.65
C VAL A 622 33.35 2.12 17.79
N ARG A 623 33.94 0.91 17.84
CA ARG A 623 33.21 -0.35 17.97
C ARG A 623 32.56 -0.50 19.34
#